data_AF-A0A7M3MMQ5-F1
#
_entry.id   AF-A0A7M3MMQ5-F1
#
_cell.length_a   1.000
_cell.length_b   1.000
_cell.length_c   1.000
_cell.angle_alpha   90.00
_cell.angle_beta   90.00
_cell.angle_gamma   90.00
#
_symmetry.space_group_name_H-M   'P 1'
#
loop_
_entity.id
_entity.type
_entity.pdbx_description
1 polymer ?
#
loop_
_entity_poly.entity_id
_entity_poly.type
_entity_poly.pdbx_seq_one_letter_code
_entity_poly.pdbx_strand_id
1 'polypeptide(L)'
;MRVGRGPDPLDFVPLAYQTWEGRYDDPDRNWRTLYLASEAFGAWVEVLGRFRPHDDLMAALEDIADEDGDRAPIPAGRVPLSWLSKRRVAQACIEGRFADIGDPDTLRWFAQRLAEVLVRCGVRDLDLSAATGPQRELTQASARELHLHSDTHAIEYPSRHGETIRCIAMFETDGDLPNIQPAGAAYGPSIDADDHALERAMRLHRLSWES
;
A
#
# COMPACT_ATOMS: atom_id res chain seq x y z
N MET A 1 0.45 -11.59 -2.28
CA MET A 1 1.11 -11.06 -3.50
C MET A 1 1.80 -9.74 -3.21
N ARG A 2 2.99 -9.50 -3.76
CA ARG A 2 3.71 -8.24 -3.65
C ARG A 2 4.48 -7.95 -4.92
N VAL A 3 4.50 -6.70 -5.34
CA VAL A 3 5.40 -6.20 -6.39
C VAL A 3 6.50 -5.38 -5.70
N GLY A 4 7.65 -6.01 -5.49
CA GLY A 4 8.78 -5.42 -4.78
C GLY A 4 10.00 -5.22 -5.68
N ARG A 5 11.03 -4.54 -5.16
CA ARG A 5 12.34 -4.50 -5.84
C ARG A 5 13.00 -5.87 -5.73
N GLY A 6 13.66 -6.32 -6.79
CA GLY A 6 14.51 -7.51 -6.72
C GLY A 6 15.83 -7.24 -5.98
N PRO A 7 16.58 -8.27 -5.59
CA PRO A 7 16.31 -9.70 -5.85
C PRO A 7 15.17 -10.27 -5.00
N ASP A 8 15.00 -9.79 -3.76
CA ASP A 8 14.09 -10.37 -2.77
C ASP A 8 12.91 -9.43 -2.47
N PRO A 9 11.84 -9.43 -3.30
CA PRO A 9 10.70 -8.54 -3.11
C PRO A 9 9.94 -8.74 -1.81
N LEU A 10 10.06 -9.88 -1.13
CA LEU A 10 9.38 -10.15 0.15
C LEU A 10 10.14 -9.65 1.38
N ASP A 11 11.38 -9.17 1.20
CA ASP A 11 12.11 -8.57 2.30
C ASP A 11 11.55 -7.19 2.66
N PHE A 12 11.67 -6.88 3.95
CA PHE A 12 11.45 -5.53 4.45
C PHE A 12 12.44 -4.57 3.79
N VAL A 13 11.96 -3.37 3.43
CA VAL A 13 12.81 -2.33 2.89
C VAL A 13 13.93 -2.03 3.91
N PRO A 14 15.22 -2.02 3.51
CA PRO A 14 16.29 -1.69 4.44
C PRO A 14 16.06 -0.31 5.07
N LEU A 15 16.41 -0.15 6.35
CA LEU A 15 16.14 1.09 7.11
C LEU A 15 16.65 2.36 6.42
N ALA A 16 17.80 2.27 5.74
CA ALA A 16 18.38 3.38 4.98
C ALA A 16 17.50 3.89 3.81
N TYR A 17 16.50 3.12 3.39
CA TYR A 17 15.60 3.43 2.29
C TYR A 17 14.13 3.54 2.72
N GLN A 18 13.83 3.43 4.03
CA GLN A 18 12.45 3.55 4.52
C GLN A 18 11.98 5.01 4.45
N THR A 19 10.78 5.21 3.88
CA THR A 19 10.17 6.55 3.82
C THR A 19 9.30 6.85 5.04
N TRP A 20 8.77 5.82 5.71
CA TRP A 20 7.83 5.96 6.85
C TRP A 20 6.52 6.65 6.48
N GLU A 21 6.22 6.70 5.18
CA GLU A 21 5.04 7.33 4.61
C GLU A 21 3.95 6.30 4.30
N GLY A 22 4.04 5.07 4.78
CA GLY A 22 2.98 4.08 4.69
C GLY A 22 1.80 4.42 5.60
N ARG A 23 0.61 3.91 5.27
CA ARG A 23 -0.62 4.13 6.04
C ARG A 23 -0.51 3.52 7.44
N TYR A 24 0.15 2.37 7.54
CA TYR A 24 0.30 1.58 8.75
C TYR A 24 1.78 1.41 9.10
N ASP A 25 2.59 2.44 8.84
CA ASP A 25 3.97 2.50 9.30
C ASP A 25 4.01 2.96 10.77
N ASP A 26 5.02 2.54 11.53
CA ASP A 26 5.22 3.03 12.90
C ASP A 26 5.52 4.53 12.87
N PRO A 27 4.72 5.39 13.55
CA PRO A 27 5.00 6.82 13.59
C PRO A 27 6.34 7.12 14.29
N ASP A 28 6.75 6.24 15.20
CA ASP A 28 8.00 6.35 15.96
C ASP A 28 9.19 5.63 15.29
N ARG A 29 8.96 4.99 14.12
CA ARG A 29 9.99 4.36 13.27
C ARG A 29 10.79 3.22 13.94
N ASN A 30 10.18 2.49 14.86
CA ASN A 30 10.82 1.39 15.59
C ASN A 30 10.77 0.05 14.84
N TRP A 31 9.77 -0.16 13.98
CA TRP A 31 9.58 -1.41 13.25
C TRP A 31 9.09 -1.12 11.82
N ARG A 32 9.51 -1.92 10.85
CA ARG A 32 9.16 -1.74 9.43
C ARG A 32 7.83 -2.41 9.07
N THR A 33 7.17 -1.92 8.02
CA THR A 33 5.93 -2.52 7.50
C THR A 33 6.14 -3.11 6.11
N LEU A 34 5.67 -4.34 5.90
CA LEU A 34 5.63 -5.00 4.60
C LEU A 34 4.21 -4.94 4.03
N TYR A 35 4.03 -4.21 2.93
CA TYR A 35 2.75 -4.14 2.21
C TYR A 35 2.61 -5.25 1.18
N LEU A 36 1.48 -5.94 1.19
CA LEU A 36 1.06 -6.97 0.24
C LEU A 36 -0.40 -6.76 -0.18
N ALA A 37 -0.85 -7.55 -1.15
CA ALA A 37 -2.25 -7.73 -1.50
C ALA A 37 -2.61 -9.21 -1.61
N SER A 38 -3.89 -9.56 -1.47
CA SER A 38 -4.37 -10.93 -1.64
C SER A 38 -4.12 -11.46 -3.05
N GLU A 39 -4.20 -10.58 -4.07
CA GLU A 39 -4.09 -10.92 -5.48
C GLU A 39 -3.04 -10.06 -6.20
N ALA A 40 -2.55 -10.55 -7.36
CA ALA A 40 -1.56 -9.84 -8.18
C ALA A 40 -2.08 -8.47 -8.63
N PHE A 41 -3.37 -8.42 -9.00
CA PHE A 41 -4.01 -7.18 -9.42
C PHE A 41 -3.95 -6.12 -8.32
N GLY A 42 -4.28 -6.47 -7.07
CA GLY A 42 -4.19 -5.52 -5.95
C GLY A 42 -2.77 -5.03 -5.71
N ALA A 43 -1.77 -5.92 -5.80
CA ALA A 43 -0.37 -5.54 -5.62
C ALA A 43 0.10 -4.56 -6.71
N TRP A 44 -0.32 -4.78 -7.96
CA TRP A 44 -0.07 -3.85 -9.07
C TRP A 44 -0.79 -2.51 -8.89
N VAL A 45 -2.06 -2.53 -8.49
CA VAL A 45 -2.85 -1.31 -8.23
C VAL A 45 -2.16 -0.43 -7.20
N GLU A 46 -1.73 -0.96 -6.06
CA GLU A 46 -1.07 -0.15 -5.03
C GLU A 46 0.27 0.42 -5.51
N VAL A 47 1.11 -0.40 -6.14
CA VAL A 47 2.47 -0.01 -6.52
C VAL A 47 2.48 0.98 -7.70
N LEU A 48 1.52 0.88 -8.61
CA LEU A 48 1.37 1.81 -9.74
C LEU A 48 0.67 3.12 -9.37
N GLY A 49 -0.01 3.17 -8.22
CA GLY A 49 -0.77 4.36 -7.80
C GLY A 49 0.06 5.65 -7.71
N ARG A 50 1.39 5.54 -7.56
CA ARG A 50 2.33 6.68 -7.56
C ARG A 50 2.51 7.37 -8.91
N PHE A 51 2.14 6.71 -10.01
CA PHE A 51 2.23 7.27 -11.37
C PHE A 51 0.89 7.82 -11.86
N ARG A 52 -0.17 7.58 -11.09
CA ARG A 52 -1.51 8.00 -11.46
C ARG A 52 -1.53 9.53 -11.63
N PRO A 53 -2.17 10.05 -12.69
CA PRO A 53 -2.47 11.47 -12.78
C PRO A 53 -3.19 11.96 -11.52
N HIS A 54 -2.80 13.11 -11.00
CA HIS A 54 -3.57 13.75 -9.94
C HIS A 54 -4.83 14.36 -10.55
N ASP A 55 -5.99 14.08 -9.98
CA ASP A 55 -7.27 14.55 -10.52
C ASP A 55 -7.31 16.09 -10.58
N ASP A 56 -6.73 16.77 -9.59
CA ASP A 56 -6.60 18.25 -9.58
C ASP A 56 -5.68 18.76 -10.70
N LEU A 57 -4.61 18.01 -11.02
CA LEU A 57 -3.72 18.33 -12.14
C LEU A 57 -4.42 18.04 -13.47
N MET A 58 -5.22 16.99 -13.56
CA MET A 58 -5.99 16.67 -14.76
C MET A 58 -7.10 17.69 -15.02
N ALA A 59 -7.82 18.13 -13.97
CA ALA A 59 -8.80 19.20 -14.06
C ALA A 59 -8.15 20.53 -14.47
N ALA A 60 -7.01 20.86 -13.86
CA ALA A 60 -6.23 22.04 -14.25
C ALA A 60 -5.67 21.95 -15.68
N LEU A 61 -5.29 20.76 -16.17
CA LEU A 61 -4.83 20.56 -17.54
C LEU A 61 -5.97 20.61 -18.57
N GLU A 62 -7.19 20.19 -18.22
CA GLU A 62 -8.39 20.43 -19.04
C GLU A 62 -8.67 21.94 -19.18
N ASP A 63 -8.40 22.74 -18.14
CA ASP A 63 -8.49 24.21 -18.17
C ASP A 63 -7.30 24.89 -18.90
N ILE A 64 -6.11 24.27 -18.91
CA ILE A 64 -4.88 24.81 -19.53
C ILE A 64 -4.70 24.35 -20.98
N ALA A 65 -5.49 23.38 -21.46
CA ALA A 65 -5.46 22.94 -22.86
C ALA A 65 -5.78 24.07 -23.88
N ASP A 66 -6.15 25.26 -23.40
CA ASP A 66 -6.31 26.48 -24.19
C ASP A 66 -5.03 27.35 -24.32
N GLU A 67 -4.02 27.28 -23.44
CA GLU A 67 -2.85 28.19 -23.51
C GLU A 67 -1.51 27.58 -23.03
N ASP A 68 -0.61 27.35 -24.00
CA ASP A 68 0.86 27.24 -23.95
C ASP A 68 1.55 26.14 -23.11
N GLY A 69 2.24 25.25 -23.85
CA GLY A 69 3.16 24.25 -23.33
C GLY A 69 4.59 24.78 -23.23
N ASP A 70 5.16 24.78 -22.02
CA ASP A 70 6.57 24.38 -21.79
C ASP A 70 6.94 24.34 -20.30
N ARG A 71 6.84 23.14 -19.73
CA ARG A 71 7.65 22.61 -18.62
C ARG A 71 7.27 21.15 -18.44
N ALA A 72 8.20 20.20 -18.60
CA ALA A 72 7.89 18.77 -18.48
C ALA A 72 8.20 18.24 -17.06
N PRO A 73 7.22 18.23 -16.12
CA PRO A 73 7.24 17.26 -15.03
C PRO A 73 7.20 15.85 -15.62
N ILE A 74 7.59 14.81 -14.85
CA ILE A 74 7.31 13.41 -15.23
C ILE A 74 5.83 13.38 -15.66
N PRO A 75 5.50 13.03 -16.91
CA PRO A 75 4.12 13.12 -17.35
C PRO A 75 3.30 12.21 -16.46
N ALA A 76 2.39 12.80 -15.68
CA ALA A 76 1.46 12.03 -14.89
C ALA A 76 0.77 11.03 -15.85
N GLY A 77 0.64 9.77 -15.45
CA GLY A 77 0.13 8.73 -16.35
C GLY A 77 1.17 7.97 -17.20
N ARG A 78 2.47 8.22 -17.05
CA ARG A 78 3.53 7.43 -17.72
C ARG A 78 4.40 6.64 -16.75
N VAL A 79 4.69 5.39 -17.10
CA VAL A 79 5.56 4.47 -16.34
C VAL A 79 6.82 4.17 -17.16
N PRO A 80 8.02 4.46 -16.65
CA PRO A 80 9.26 4.10 -17.35
C PRO A 80 9.44 2.57 -17.43
N LEU A 81 9.78 2.02 -18.60
CA LEU A 81 10.09 0.58 -18.72
C LEU A 81 11.25 0.17 -17.78
N SER A 82 12.22 1.06 -17.57
CA SER A 82 13.33 0.85 -16.64
C SER A 82 12.92 0.77 -15.16
N TRP A 83 11.71 1.24 -14.81
CA TRP A 83 11.15 1.08 -13.47
C TRP A 83 10.64 -0.35 -13.24
N LEU A 84 10.14 -1.00 -14.30
CA LEU A 84 9.63 -2.37 -14.27
C LEU A 84 10.76 -3.39 -14.12
N SER A 85 11.86 -3.20 -14.85
CA SER A 85 12.99 -4.15 -14.88
C SER A 85 13.64 -4.42 -13.51
N LYS A 86 13.52 -3.45 -12.59
CA LYS A 86 14.05 -3.52 -11.22
C LYS A 86 13.11 -4.22 -10.23
N ARG A 87 11.95 -4.70 -10.68
CA ARG A 87 10.91 -5.28 -9.83
C ARG A 87 10.66 -6.75 -10.12
N ARG A 88 10.11 -7.44 -9.14
CA ARG A 88 9.65 -8.83 -9.20
C ARG A 88 8.28 -8.92 -8.56
N VAL A 89 7.44 -9.80 -9.12
CA VAL A 89 6.20 -10.22 -8.49
C VAL A 89 6.52 -11.43 -7.62
N ALA A 90 6.06 -11.39 -6.38
CA ALA A 90 6.18 -12.50 -5.45
C ALA A 90 4.84 -12.88 -4.87
N GLN A 91 4.65 -14.19 -4.73
CA GLN A 91 3.58 -14.77 -3.95
C GLN A 91 4.15 -15.23 -2.61
N ALA A 92 3.38 -14.99 -1.56
CA ALA A 92 3.74 -15.43 -0.22
C ALA A 92 2.55 -16.11 0.42
N CYS A 93 2.82 -17.18 1.15
CA CYS A 93 1.94 -17.68 2.20
C CYS A 93 2.33 -16.97 3.50
N ILE A 94 1.34 -16.44 4.21
CA ILE A 94 1.57 -15.72 5.47
C ILE A 94 0.74 -16.43 6.53
N GLU A 95 1.40 -16.90 7.58
CA GLU A 95 0.75 -17.46 8.75
C GLU A 95 0.81 -16.45 9.90
N GLY A 96 -0.28 -16.31 10.65
CA GLY A 96 -0.34 -15.39 11.78
C GLY A 96 -1.75 -14.97 12.13
N ARG A 97 -1.83 -14.04 13.10
CA ARG A 97 -3.06 -13.33 13.46
C ARG A 97 -3.15 -12.00 12.72
N PHE A 98 -4.29 -11.77 12.09
CA PHE A 98 -4.56 -10.60 11.28
C PHE A 98 -5.73 -9.83 11.90
N ALA A 99 -5.60 -8.51 12.02
CA ALA A 99 -6.72 -7.65 12.37
C ALA A 99 -7.38 -7.16 11.08
N ASP A 100 -8.67 -7.43 10.91
CA ASP A 100 -9.46 -6.82 9.83
C ASP A 100 -9.94 -5.44 10.29
N ILE A 101 -9.52 -4.37 9.59
CA ILE A 101 -9.95 -2.98 9.87
C ILE A 101 -11.44 -2.77 9.61
N GLY A 102 -12.06 -3.61 8.78
CA GLY A 102 -13.51 -3.60 8.55
C GLY A 102 -14.31 -4.28 9.65
N ASP A 103 -13.67 -5.01 10.56
CA ASP A 103 -14.36 -5.70 11.64
C ASP A 103 -14.87 -4.70 12.69
N PRO A 104 -16.17 -4.75 13.06
CA PRO A 104 -16.75 -3.84 14.05
C PRO A 104 -16.07 -3.87 15.42
N ASP A 105 -15.57 -5.03 15.86
CA ASP A 105 -14.87 -5.16 17.14
C ASP A 105 -13.48 -4.53 17.07
N THR A 106 -12.77 -4.65 15.95
CA THR A 106 -11.51 -3.93 15.69
C THR A 106 -11.73 -2.42 15.74
N LEU A 107 -12.74 -1.90 15.04
CA LEU A 107 -13.07 -0.46 15.02
C LEU A 107 -13.47 0.04 16.42
N ARG A 108 -14.28 -0.74 17.15
CA ARG A 108 -14.66 -0.42 18.53
C ARG A 108 -13.44 -0.38 19.46
N TRP A 109 -12.51 -1.32 19.30
CA TRP A 109 -11.27 -1.36 20.07
C TRP A 109 -10.42 -0.12 19.83
N PHE A 110 -10.27 0.32 18.58
CA PHE A 110 -9.59 1.58 18.26
C PHE A 110 -10.31 2.80 18.83
N ALA A 111 -11.64 2.87 18.71
CA ALA A 111 -12.42 4.00 19.22
C ALA A 111 -12.19 4.26 20.72
N GLN A 112 -12.00 3.19 21.49
CA GLN A 112 -11.72 3.28 22.93
C GLN A 112 -10.28 3.74 23.24
N ARG A 113 -9.31 3.28 22.45
CA ARG A 113 -7.87 3.46 22.76
C ARG A 113 -7.26 4.69 22.10
N LEU A 114 -7.82 5.12 20.98
CA LEU A 114 -7.35 6.23 20.17
C LEU A 114 -8.20 7.49 20.33
N ALA A 115 -9.00 7.60 21.40
CA ALA A 115 -9.93 8.71 21.61
C ALA A 115 -9.28 10.09 21.42
N GLU A 116 -8.08 10.30 21.97
CA GLU A 116 -7.34 11.56 21.79
C GLU A 116 -6.90 11.80 20.34
N VAL A 117 -6.45 10.75 19.65
CA VAL A 117 -6.05 10.82 18.23
C VAL A 117 -7.26 11.15 17.37
N LEU A 118 -8.41 10.52 17.64
CA LEU A 118 -9.67 10.76 16.94
C LEU A 118 -10.11 12.22 17.08
N VAL A 119 -10.04 12.79 18.29
CA VAL A 119 -10.34 14.21 18.52
C VAL A 119 -9.39 15.12 17.74
N ARG A 120 -8.08 14.87 17.76
CA ARG A 120 -7.10 15.66 16.98
C ARG A 120 -7.33 15.57 15.48
N CYS A 121 -7.75 14.40 15.00
CA CYS A 121 -8.07 14.16 13.60
C CYS A 121 -9.47 14.66 13.19
N GLY A 122 -10.28 15.18 14.13
CA GLY A 122 -11.65 15.62 13.86
C GLY A 122 -12.62 14.49 13.52
N VAL A 123 -12.30 13.25 13.88
CA VAL A 123 -13.13 12.07 13.63
C VAL A 123 -14.07 11.86 14.81
N ARG A 124 -15.38 12.00 14.55
CA ARG A 124 -16.43 11.84 15.58
C ARG A 124 -16.83 10.39 15.77
N ASP A 125 -17.08 9.70 14.67
CA ASP A 125 -17.45 8.28 14.65
C ASP A 125 -16.39 7.54 13.82
N LEU A 126 -15.70 6.58 14.44
CA LEU A 126 -14.70 5.78 13.76
C LEU A 126 -15.39 4.67 12.97
N ASP A 127 -15.38 4.81 11.65
CA ASP A 127 -15.84 3.79 10.70
C ASP A 127 -14.69 3.34 9.78
N LEU A 128 -15.00 2.41 8.88
CA LEU A 128 -14.03 1.90 7.91
C LEU A 128 -13.45 3.01 7.00
N SER A 129 -14.25 4.02 6.66
CA SER A 129 -13.81 5.15 5.83
C SER A 129 -12.76 5.98 6.55
N ALA A 130 -12.98 6.30 7.83
CA ALA A 130 -12.00 6.98 8.67
C ALA A 130 -10.74 6.12 8.89
N ALA A 131 -10.91 4.82 9.17
CA ALA A 131 -9.80 3.89 9.43
C ALA A 131 -8.97 3.55 8.17
N THR A 132 -9.51 3.80 6.98
CA THR A 132 -8.79 3.64 5.69
C THR A 132 -8.63 4.96 4.95
N GLY A 133 -8.87 6.07 5.64
CA GLY A 133 -8.85 7.42 5.09
C GLY A 133 -7.44 7.95 4.81
N PRO A 134 -7.33 9.21 4.39
CA PRO A 134 -6.05 9.86 4.12
C PRO A 134 -5.29 10.25 5.39
N GLN A 135 -5.94 10.27 6.56
CA GLN A 135 -5.36 10.75 7.81
C GLN A 135 -4.30 9.78 8.34
N ARG A 136 -3.02 10.08 8.07
CA ARG A 136 -1.90 9.21 8.43
C ARG A 136 -1.69 9.10 9.93
N GLU A 137 -1.93 10.17 10.67
CA GLU A 137 -1.85 10.13 12.14
C GLU A 137 -2.75 9.03 12.73
N LEU A 138 -4.02 8.97 12.30
CA LEU A 138 -4.96 7.97 12.79
C LEU A 138 -4.55 6.55 12.38
N THR A 139 -4.23 6.36 11.10
CA THR A 139 -3.93 5.03 10.57
C THR A 139 -2.61 4.45 11.08
N GLN A 140 -1.58 5.28 11.25
CA GLN A 140 -0.31 4.89 11.87
C GLN A 140 -0.48 4.64 13.38
N ALA A 141 -1.29 5.44 14.08
CA ALA A 141 -1.63 5.18 15.49
C ALA A 141 -2.37 3.86 15.66
N SER A 142 -3.32 3.52 14.78
CA SER A 142 -3.98 2.21 14.75
C SER A 142 -2.98 1.06 14.59
N ALA A 143 -2.02 1.20 13.68
CA ALA A 143 -1.00 0.19 13.47
C ALA A 143 -0.11 -0.01 14.69
N ARG A 144 0.36 1.09 15.29
CA ARG A 144 1.15 1.07 16.52
C ARG A 144 0.38 0.46 17.69
N GLU A 145 -0.88 0.82 17.86
CA GLU A 145 -1.70 0.26 18.93
C GLU A 145 -1.84 -1.26 18.81
N LEU A 146 -2.14 -1.78 17.62
CA LEU A 146 -2.18 -3.23 17.38
C LEU A 146 -0.83 -3.88 17.65
N HIS A 147 0.24 -3.33 17.08
CA HIS A 147 1.58 -3.92 17.21
C HIS A 147 2.05 -4.01 18.68
N LEU A 148 1.75 -3.00 19.50
CA LEU A 148 2.22 -2.95 20.89
C LEU A 148 1.31 -3.67 21.89
N HIS A 149 0.02 -3.78 21.60
CA HIS A 149 -0.99 -4.17 22.61
C HIS A 149 -1.91 -5.29 22.18
N SER A 150 -1.68 -5.90 21.02
CA SER A 150 -2.33 -7.14 20.62
C SER A 150 -1.29 -8.13 20.10
N ASP A 151 -1.73 -9.37 19.94
CA ASP A 151 -0.89 -10.40 19.38
C ASP A 151 -0.96 -10.45 17.83
N THR A 152 -1.35 -9.34 17.21
CA THR A 152 -1.59 -9.22 15.76
C THR A 152 -0.26 -9.01 15.03
N HIS A 153 -0.08 -9.73 13.92
CA HIS A 153 1.13 -9.63 13.10
C HIS A 153 0.92 -8.78 11.85
N ALA A 154 -0.33 -8.59 11.43
CA ALA A 154 -0.66 -7.83 10.24
C ALA A 154 -2.06 -7.21 10.32
N ILE A 155 -2.23 -6.15 9.56
CA ILE A 155 -3.53 -5.52 9.31
C ILE A 155 -4.02 -5.95 7.93
N GLU A 156 -5.25 -6.42 7.85
CA GLU A 156 -5.99 -6.54 6.60
C GLU A 156 -6.93 -5.36 6.40
N TYR A 157 -6.97 -4.82 5.19
CA TYR A 157 -7.80 -3.66 4.87
C TYR A 157 -8.17 -3.63 3.38
N PRO A 158 -9.32 -3.04 3.02
CA PRO A 158 -9.65 -2.79 1.63
C PRO A 158 -8.75 -1.70 1.05
N SER A 159 -8.35 -1.86 -0.21
CA SER A 159 -7.70 -0.81 -0.98
C SER A 159 -8.65 0.36 -1.16
N ARG A 160 -8.10 1.58 -1.23
CA ARG A 160 -8.85 2.78 -1.64
C ARG A 160 -9.43 2.68 -3.06
N HIS A 161 -8.96 1.71 -3.85
CA HIS A 161 -9.35 1.50 -5.24
C HIS A 161 -10.50 0.49 -5.40
N GLY A 162 -11.03 -0.03 -4.31
CA GLY A 162 -12.20 -0.90 -4.30
C GLY A 162 -12.15 -1.88 -3.13
N GLU A 163 -13.30 -2.09 -2.50
CA GLU A 163 -13.44 -2.93 -1.30
C GLU A 163 -13.08 -4.40 -1.53
N THR A 164 -13.21 -4.86 -2.78
CA THR A 164 -12.85 -6.23 -3.18
C THR A 164 -11.35 -6.45 -3.32
N ILE A 165 -10.55 -5.38 -3.36
CA ILE A 165 -9.09 -5.45 -3.42
C ILE A 165 -8.59 -5.45 -1.97
N ARG A 166 -8.21 -6.62 -1.47
CA ARG A 166 -7.72 -6.77 -0.09
C ARG A 166 -6.20 -6.57 -0.02
N CYS A 167 -5.79 -5.67 0.86
CA CYS A 167 -4.40 -5.33 1.14
C CYS A 167 -4.02 -5.80 2.55
N ILE A 168 -2.73 -6.04 2.74
CA ILE A 168 -2.15 -6.50 4.00
C ILE A 168 -0.96 -5.61 4.34
N ALA A 169 -0.92 -5.11 5.57
CA ALA A 169 0.24 -4.42 6.14
C ALA A 169 0.79 -5.28 7.27
N MET A 170 1.87 -6.00 7.00
CA MET A 170 2.50 -6.93 7.93
C MET A 170 3.62 -6.23 8.70
N PHE A 171 3.65 -6.41 10.01
CA PHE A 171 4.62 -5.77 10.89
C PHE A 171 5.92 -6.57 10.96
N GLU A 172 7.04 -5.86 11.02
CA GLU A 172 8.30 -6.42 11.49
C GLU A 172 8.21 -6.68 12.99
N THR A 173 8.68 -7.84 13.45
CA THR A 173 8.68 -8.24 14.86
C THR A 173 10.07 -8.72 15.26
N ASP A 174 10.46 -8.46 16.51
CA ASP A 174 11.69 -9.01 17.10
C ASP A 174 11.52 -10.52 17.35
N GLY A 175 11.85 -11.39 16.38
CA GLY A 175 11.74 -12.85 16.52
C GLY A 175 11.26 -13.56 15.26
N ASP A 176 10.67 -14.76 15.42
CA ASP A 176 9.97 -15.50 14.35
C ASP A 176 8.95 -14.55 13.72
N LEU A 177 9.31 -13.94 12.60
CA LEU A 177 8.38 -13.23 11.74
C LEU A 177 7.18 -14.15 11.50
N PRO A 178 5.95 -13.61 11.31
CA PRO A 178 4.92 -14.41 10.64
C PRO A 178 5.57 -15.07 9.43
N ASN A 179 5.52 -16.41 9.35
CA ASN A 179 6.28 -17.20 8.38
C ASN A 179 5.87 -16.77 6.98
N ILE A 180 6.55 -15.76 6.43
CA ILE A 180 6.34 -15.28 5.08
C ILE A 180 7.16 -16.16 4.17
N GLN A 181 6.54 -17.24 3.75
CA GLN A 181 7.19 -18.21 2.89
C GLN A 181 6.86 -17.90 1.45
N PRO A 182 7.86 -17.80 0.55
CA PRO A 182 7.60 -17.74 -0.88
C PRO A 182 6.73 -18.93 -1.28
N ALA A 183 5.61 -18.68 -1.96
CA ALA A 183 4.78 -19.74 -2.47
C ALA A 183 5.38 -20.22 -3.81
N GLY A 184 6.10 -21.34 -3.79
CA GLY A 184 6.70 -21.95 -5.00
C GLY A 184 8.15 -21.54 -5.27
N ALA A 185 8.58 -21.58 -6.54
CA ALA A 185 9.93 -21.16 -6.93
C ALA A 185 10.15 -19.69 -6.54
N ALA A 186 11.22 -19.43 -5.78
CA ALA A 186 11.37 -18.30 -4.86
C ALA A 186 10.88 -16.93 -5.38
N TYR A 187 11.05 -16.63 -6.67
CA TYR A 187 10.49 -15.44 -7.31
C TYR A 187 10.14 -15.79 -8.76
N GLY A 188 9.01 -15.28 -9.27
CA GLY A 188 8.65 -15.46 -10.69
C GLY A 188 9.73 -14.90 -11.62
N PRO A 189 9.77 -15.30 -12.91
CA PRO A 189 10.68 -14.70 -13.90
C PRO A 189 10.51 -13.17 -13.96
N SER A 190 11.39 -12.49 -14.71
CA SER A 190 11.17 -11.08 -15.09
C SER A 190 9.70 -10.90 -15.50
N ILE A 191 9.05 -9.84 -14.99
CA ILE A 191 7.61 -9.57 -15.18
C ILE A 191 7.23 -9.89 -16.62
N ASP A 192 6.31 -10.85 -16.78
CA ASP A 192 5.88 -11.32 -18.09
C ASP A 192 5.20 -10.19 -18.86
N ALA A 193 5.48 -10.10 -20.16
CA ALA A 193 4.96 -9.05 -21.02
C ALA A 193 3.42 -9.11 -21.13
N ASP A 194 2.83 -10.29 -20.87
CA ASP A 194 1.39 -10.55 -20.93
C ASP A 194 0.73 -10.63 -19.54
N ASP A 195 1.32 -10.03 -18.49
CA ASP A 195 0.70 -9.96 -17.16
C ASP A 195 -0.63 -9.18 -17.22
N HIS A 196 -1.74 -9.91 -17.34
CA HIS A 196 -3.09 -9.35 -17.38
C HIS A 196 -3.45 -8.51 -16.15
N ALA A 197 -2.87 -8.82 -14.98
CA ALA A 197 -3.12 -8.06 -13.77
C ALA A 197 -2.40 -6.70 -13.81
N LEU A 198 -1.18 -6.66 -14.34
CA LEU A 198 -0.44 -5.42 -14.62
C LEU A 198 -1.23 -4.55 -15.60
N GLU A 199 -1.63 -5.10 -16.75
CA GLU A 199 -2.38 -4.34 -17.74
C GLU A 199 -3.71 -3.80 -17.18
N ARG A 200 -4.43 -4.62 -16.42
CA ARG A 200 -5.69 -4.21 -15.77
C ARG A 200 -5.44 -3.07 -14.78
N ALA A 201 -4.37 -3.13 -14.00
CA ALA A 201 -3.99 -2.07 -13.06
C ALA A 201 -3.54 -0.79 -13.77
N MET A 202 -2.81 -0.89 -14.88
CA MET A 202 -2.48 0.26 -15.73
C MET A 202 -3.74 0.92 -16.28
N ARG A 203 -4.70 0.13 -16.79
CA ARG A 203 -6.01 0.66 -17.25
C ARG A 203 -6.77 1.36 -16.12
N LEU A 204 -6.82 0.79 -14.92
CA LEU A 204 -7.47 1.39 -13.76
C LEU A 204 -6.90 2.78 -13.44
N HIS A 205 -5.58 2.92 -13.50
CA HIS A 205 -4.87 4.18 -13.20
C HIS A 205 -4.68 5.10 -14.41
N ARG A 206 -5.22 4.73 -15.58
CA ARG A 206 -5.05 5.45 -16.86
C ARG A 206 -3.55 5.66 -17.21
N LEU A 207 -2.76 4.61 -17.03
CA LEU A 207 -1.32 4.63 -17.28
C LEU A 207 -0.95 4.11 -18.67
N SER A 208 0.16 4.60 -19.18
CA SER A 208 0.83 4.13 -20.40
C SER A 208 2.33 3.96 -20.14
N TRP A 209 3.01 3.20 -21.00
CA TRP A 209 4.48 3.11 -20.95
C TRP A 209 5.12 4.38 -21.50
N GLU A 210 6.24 4.78 -20.89
CA GLU A 210 7.14 5.77 -21.49
C GLU A 210 7.84 5.12 -22.70
N SER A 211 7.78 5.79 -23.85
CA SER A 211 8.36 5.37 -25.13
C SER A 211 9.88 5.55 -25.16
#